data_AF-A0A924FSX9-F1
#
_entry.id   AF-A0A924FSX9-F1
#
_cell.length_a   1.000
_cell.length_b   1.000
_cell.length_c   1.000
_cell.angle_alpha   90.00
_cell.angle_beta   90.00
_cell.angle_gamma   90.00
#
_symmetry.space_group_name_H-M   'P 1'
#
loop_
_entity.id
_entity.type
_entity.pdbx_description
1 polymer ?
#
loop_
_entity_poly.entity_id
_entity_poly.type
_entity_poly.pdbx_seq_one_letter_code
_entity_poly.pdbx_strand_id
1 'polypeptide(L)' 'MAKRQLRLGAFMRPVSIHTGAWRYPGAVPDANFNFPVLKQLIQKLEAGKFDAFFMADHLAVLNMPIEALKRSHTVTS' A
#
# COMPACT_ATOMS: atom_id res chain seq x y z
N MET A 1 -22.34 -29.33 -8.63
CA MET A 1 -21.48 -28.66 -7.62
C MET A 1 -21.10 -27.28 -8.15
N ALA A 2 -21.08 -26.24 -7.32
CA ALA A 2 -20.62 -24.92 -7.76
C ALA A 2 -19.10 -24.94 -8.03
N LYS A 3 -18.65 -24.26 -9.10
CA LYS A 3 -17.23 -24.11 -9.43
C LYS A 3 -16.56 -23.25 -8.35
N ARG A 4 -15.64 -23.84 -7.59
CA ARG A 4 -14.87 -23.11 -6.56
C ARG A 4 -13.81 -22.26 -7.24
N GLN A 5 -13.78 -20.98 -6.91
CA GLN A 5 -12.77 -20.02 -7.37
C GLN A 5 -12.20 -19.28 -6.15
N LEU A 6 -10.88 -19.13 -6.10
CA LEU A 6 -10.21 -18.32 -5.08
C LEU A 6 -10.58 -16.85 -5.26
N ARG A 7 -10.82 -16.16 -4.15
CA ARG A 7 -11.07 -14.72 -4.11
C ARG A 7 -9.77 -14.02 -3.75
N LEU A 8 -9.36 -13.05 -4.56
CA LEU A 8 -8.11 -12.33 -4.42
C LEU A 8 -8.39 -10.90 -3.95
N GLY A 9 -8.01 -10.60 -2.70
CA GLY A 9 -8.02 -9.26 -2.15
C GLY A 9 -6.62 -8.67 -2.14
N ALA A 10 -6.46 -7.43 -2.59
CA ALA A 10 -5.22 -6.67 -2.48
C ALA A 10 -5.24 -5.82 -1.22
N PHE A 11 -4.15 -5.86 -0.46
CA PHE A 11 -3.97 -5.04 0.74
C PHE A 11 -2.91 -3.97 0.47
N MET A 12 -3.23 -2.70 0.67
CA MET A 12 -2.25 -1.61 0.59
C MET A 12 -2.38 -0.66 1.77
N ARG A 13 -1.25 -0.08 2.17
CA ARG A 13 -1.17 0.85 3.30
C ARG A 13 -0.15 1.97 3.06
N PRO A 14 -0.47 3.03 2.32
CA PRO A 14 -1.38 3.19 1.19
C PRO A 14 -0.89 2.51 -0.09
N VAL A 15 0.42 2.24 -0.23
CA VAL A 15 0.95 1.41 -1.34
C VAL A 15 1.76 0.18 -0.92
N SER A 16 2.31 0.15 0.30
CA SER A 16 3.11 -0.98 0.78
C SER A 16 3.12 -1.08 2.31
N ILE A 17 3.24 -2.28 2.84
CA ILE A 17 3.40 -2.53 4.29
C ILE A 17 4.84 -2.38 4.78
N HIS A 18 5.81 -2.35 3.85
CA HIS A 18 7.21 -2.36 4.19
C HIS A 18 7.69 -0.94 4.51
N THR A 19 8.19 -0.72 5.73
CA THR A 19 8.58 0.60 6.26
C THR A 19 9.62 1.34 5.41
N GLY A 20 10.49 0.60 4.72
CA GLY A 20 11.52 1.14 3.82
C GLY A 20 11.20 1.05 2.32
N ALA A 21 9.95 0.80 1.92
CA ALA A 21 9.61 0.52 0.52
C ALA A 21 10.05 1.63 -0.46
N TRP A 22 9.95 2.90 -0.07
CA TRP A 22 10.42 4.04 -0.90
C TRP A 22 11.90 4.01 -1.26
N ARG A 23 12.72 3.31 -0.48
CA ARG A 23 14.18 3.30 -0.67
C ARG A 23 14.59 2.40 -1.83
N TYR A 24 13.69 1.55 -2.31
CA TYR A 24 13.95 0.72 -3.47
C TYR A 24 14.12 1.61 -4.71
N PRO A 25 15.19 1.48 -5.51
CA PRO A 25 15.44 2.37 -6.66
C PRO A 25 14.33 2.40 -7.71
N GLY A 26 13.48 1.36 -7.79
CA GLY A 26 12.32 1.32 -8.68
C GLY A 26 10.99 1.72 -8.03
N ALA A 27 11.00 2.20 -6.79
CA ALA A 27 9.80 2.69 -6.12
C ALA A 27 9.51 4.15 -6.52
N VAL A 28 8.26 4.56 -6.30
CA VAL A 28 7.88 5.97 -6.33
C VAL A 28 7.89 6.46 -4.87
N PRO A 29 8.86 7.29 -4.45
CA PRO A 29 9.07 7.59 -3.02
C PRO A 29 7.88 8.24 -2.32
N ASP A 30 7.10 9.04 -3.05
CA ASP A 30 5.92 9.78 -2.61
C ASP A 30 4.59 9.05 -2.92
N ALA A 31 4.63 7.76 -3.29
CA ALA A 31 3.47 7.01 -3.78
C ALA A 31 2.23 7.07 -2.88
N ASN A 32 2.42 7.17 -1.55
CA ASN A 32 1.32 7.27 -0.59
C ASN A 32 0.46 8.55 -0.78
N PHE A 33 1.01 9.60 -1.38
CA PHE A 33 0.32 10.87 -1.61
C PHE A 33 0.16 11.20 -3.10
N ASN A 34 0.53 10.27 -3.98
CA ASN A 34 0.53 10.48 -5.41
C ASN A 34 -0.70 9.83 -6.05
N PHE A 35 -1.78 10.59 -6.21
CA PHE A 35 -3.05 10.09 -6.75
C PHE A 35 -2.90 9.43 -8.15
N PRO A 36 -2.17 10.00 -9.12
CA PRO A 36 -1.91 9.32 -10.40
C PRO A 36 -1.31 7.92 -10.23
N VAL A 37 -0.33 7.76 -9.33
CA VAL A 37 0.29 6.46 -9.04
C VAL A 37 -0.71 5.51 -8.37
N LEU A 38 -1.47 5.97 -7.38
CA LEU A 38 -2.52 5.17 -6.74
C LEU A 38 -3.53 4.66 -7.78
N LYS A 39 -4.01 5.55 -8.66
CA LYS A 39 -4.91 5.19 -9.77
C LYS A 39 -4.30 4.10 -10.66
N GLN A 40 -3.04 4.25 -11.07
CA GLN A 40 -2.36 3.24 -11.89
C GLN A 40 -2.24 1.88 -11.19
N LEU A 41 -1.95 1.87 -9.87
CA LEU A 41 -1.88 0.64 -9.08
C LEU A 41 -3.25 -0.05 -9.01
N ILE A 42 -4.32 0.70 -8.75
CA ILE A 42 -5.69 0.15 -8.72
C ILE A 42 -6.10 -0.39 -10.09
N GLN A 43 -5.83 0.36 -11.18
CA GLN A 43 -6.10 -0.13 -12.54
C GLN A 43 -5.36 -1.43 -12.86
N LYS A 44 -4.15 -1.60 -12.31
CA LYS A 44 -3.39 -2.85 -12.45
C LYS A 44 -4.05 -4.02 -11.69
N LEU A 45 -4.61 -3.77 -10.51
CA LEU A 45 -5.39 -4.77 -9.76
C LEU A 45 -6.67 -5.16 -10.50
N GLU A 46 -7.38 -4.19 -11.08
CA GLU A 46 -8.58 -4.43 -11.90
C GLU A 46 -8.26 -5.28 -13.13
N ALA A 47 -7.16 -4.97 -13.83
CA ALA A 47 -6.67 -5.76 -14.96
C ALA A 47 -6.34 -7.21 -14.53
N GLY A 48 -5.80 -7.37 -13.31
CA GLY A 48 -5.52 -8.67 -12.69
C GLY A 48 -6.73 -9.42 -12.12
N LYS A 49 -7.95 -8.88 -12.27
CA LYS A 49 -9.21 -9.48 -11.77
C LYS A 49 -9.22 -9.73 -10.26
N PHE A 50 -8.54 -8.89 -9.48
CA PHE A 50 -8.72 -8.88 -8.03
C PHE A 50 -10.17 -8.54 -7.69
N ASP A 51 -10.74 -9.25 -6.71
CA ASP A 51 -12.12 -9.07 -6.29
C ASP A 51 -12.30 -7.80 -5.44
N ALA A 52 -11.25 -7.39 -4.72
CA ALA A 52 -11.28 -6.22 -3.86
C ALA A 52 -9.90 -5.60 -3.65
N PHE A 53 -9.91 -4.29 -3.35
CA PHE A 53 -8.81 -3.55 -2.78
C PHE A 53 -9.19 -3.10 -1.36
N PHE A 54 -8.33 -3.40 -0.39
CA PHE A 54 -8.47 -2.96 1.00
C PHE A 54 -7.37 -1.95 1.34
N MET A 55 -7.78 -0.74 1.72
CA MET A 55 -6.89 0.31 2.20
C MET A 55 -6.91 0.35 3.72
N ALA A 56 -5.77 0.09 4.34
CA ALA A 56 -5.62 0.28 5.78
C ALA A 56 -5.26 1.75 6.09
N ASP A 57 -5.70 2.23 7.25
CA ASP A 57 -5.48 3.59 7.73
C ASP A 57 -5.17 3.59 9.23
N HIS A 58 -4.53 4.65 9.71
CA HIS A 58 -4.24 4.87 11.13
C HIS A 58 -4.14 6.37 11.45
N LEU A 59 -4.66 6.78 12.61
CA LEU A 59 -4.68 8.18 13.04
C LEU A 59 -3.57 8.52 14.08
N ALA A 60 -2.67 7.58 14.35
CA ALA A 60 -1.61 7.73 15.35
C ALA A 60 -0.31 7.07 14.87
N VAL A 61 0.83 7.63 15.28
CA VAL A 61 2.14 7.05 15.00
C VAL A 61 2.50 5.94 15.98
N LEU A 62 3.43 5.08 15.57
CA LEU A 62 4.00 4.07 16.47
C LEU A 62 4.78 4.75 17.60
N ASN A 63 4.71 4.16 18.81
CA ASN A 63 5.50 4.60 19.96
C ASN A 63 6.99 4.26 19.77
N MET A 64 7.70 5.10 19.01
CA MET A 64 9.07 4.87 18.57
C MET A 64 9.89 6.17 18.63
N PRO A 65 11.24 6.10 18.67
CA PRO A 65 12.08 7.28 18.54
C PRO A 65 11.78 8.07 17.27
N ILE A 66 11.77 9.41 17.37
CA ILE A 66 11.49 10.33 16.25
C ILE A 66 12.41 10.05 15.05
N GLU A 67 13.67 9.73 15.28
CA GLU A 67 14.62 9.42 14.20
C GLU A 67 14.28 8.13 13.44
N ALA A 68 13.61 7.17 14.09
CA ALA A 68 13.09 5.99 13.40
C ALA A 68 11.83 6.33 12.60
N LEU A 69 10.93 7.15 13.16
CA LEU A 69 9.71 7.60 12.49
C LEU A 69 9.99 8.38 11.20
N LYS A 70 10.97 9.29 11.22
CA LYS A 70 11.40 10.07 10.04
C LYS A 70 11.89 9.23 8.86
N ARG A 71 12.30 7.99 9.09
CA ARG A 71 12.85 7.07 8.07
C ARG A 71 11.87 5.96 7.67
N SER A 72 10.64 6.03 8.18
CA SER A 72 9.61 5.01 7.98
C SER A 72 8.48 5.55 7.13
N HIS A 73 8.01 4.76 6.15
CA HIS A 73 6.77 5.03 5.44
C HIS A 73 5.52 4.96 6.30
N THR A 74 5.62 4.42 7.52
CA THR A 74 4.46 4.34 8.42
C THR A 74 3.91 5.71 8.81
N VAL A 75 4.72 6.78 8.85
CA VAL A 75 4.18 8.12 9.18
C VAL A 75 3.38 8.76 8.03
N THR A 76 3.49 8.16 6.85
CA THR A 76 2.78 8.58 5.64
C THR A 76 1.66 7.59 5.28
N SER A 77 1.39 6.64 6.19
CA SER A 77 0.37 5.62 6.00
C SER A 77 -1.03 6.08 6.37
#